data_AF-B5FFK4-F1
#
_entry.id   AF-B5FFK4-F1
#
_cell.length_a   1.000
_cell.length_b   1.000
_cell.length_c   1.000
_cell.angle_alpha   90.00
_cell.angle_beta   90.00
_cell.angle_gamma   90.00
#
_symmetry.space_group_name_H-M   'P 1'
#
loop_
_entity.id
_entity.type
_entity.pdbx_description
1 polymer ?
#
loop_
_entity_poly.entity_id
_entity_poly.type
_entity_poly.pdbx_seq_one_letter_code
_entity_poly.pdbx_strand_id
1 'polypeptide(L)'
;MKRLLSIVALMFVFVVSAPHAEAKKFGGGKSFGKSFKTAPAPKQKQQNTNTIGKQDTTKSASGKKGLMGGLLGGLLAGGLLAALFSGGAFEGIQFMDILIMAGIAFILFKVFRSMMAAKAGSMNQRQGAAYAGPQGQQDAQPSFRDNQQYFQADQATTQPTGGFGAASADDVPHNYPPGFDMQSFINGSREHYRILQGAWNHNQLETIQEYVSISLYNDLVQERATLEGEQHTDVMYVDAEVVRADHDANRAQLSLQFSGRYRDAVEGIEEDITDIWHLERDLTQPNAPWLIIGIQA
;
A
#
# COMPACT_ATOMS: atom_id res chain seq x y z
N MET A 1 -42.57 -31.26 -41.83
CA MET A 1 -41.82 -30.03 -41.49
C MET A 1 -41.88 -29.66 -40.01
N LYS A 2 -43.03 -29.71 -39.31
CA LYS A 2 -43.13 -29.32 -37.88
C LYS A 2 -42.28 -30.17 -36.91
N ARG A 3 -42.09 -31.47 -37.19
CA ARG A 3 -41.30 -32.38 -36.34
C ARG A 3 -39.77 -32.21 -36.47
N LEU A 4 -39.31 -31.76 -37.65
CA LEU A 4 -37.89 -31.42 -37.88
C LEU A 4 -37.52 -30.12 -37.16
N LEU A 5 -38.43 -29.16 -37.11
CA LEU A 5 -38.23 -27.88 -36.41
C LEU A 5 -38.21 -28.05 -34.89
N SER A 6 -38.98 -28.99 -34.32
CA SER A 6 -38.90 -29.36 -32.89
C SER A 6 -37.61 -30.10 -32.53
N ILE A 7 -37.04 -30.90 -33.42
CA ILE A 7 -35.75 -31.59 -33.16
C ILE A 7 -34.60 -30.59 -33.19
N VAL A 8 -34.62 -29.63 -34.12
CA VAL A 8 -33.63 -28.53 -34.16
C VAL A 8 -33.77 -27.59 -32.96
N ALA A 9 -34.99 -27.28 -32.53
CA ALA A 9 -35.23 -26.48 -31.32
C ALA A 9 -34.81 -27.20 -30.02
N LEU A 10 -34.93 -28.54 -29.96
CA LEU A 10 -34.45 -29.33 -28.82
C LEU A 10 -32.92 -29.42 -28.79
N MET A 11 -32.26 -29.32 -29.95
CA MET A 11 -30.79 -29.37 -30.06
C MET A 11 -30.10 -28.06 -29.61
N PHE A 12 -30.85 -26.96 -29.45
CA PHE A 12 -30.33 -25.65 -29.06
C PHE A 12 -30.31 -25.38 -27.53
N VAL A 13 -30.73 -26.33 -26.68
CA VAL A 13 -30.89 -26.09 -25.23
C VAL A 13 -29.68 -26.54 -24.38
N PHE A 14 -28.66 -27.18 -24.96
CA PHE A 14 -27.42 -27.51 -24.23
C PHE A 14 -26.30 -26.51 -24.55
N VAL A 15 -26.47 -25.25 -24.17
CA VAL A 15 -25.31 -24.41 -23.85
C VAL A 15 -24.89 -24.81 -22.44
N VAL A 16 -24.01 -25.80 -22.35
CA VAL A 16 -23.29 -26.10 -21.11
C VAL A 16 -22.43 -24.88 -20.83
N SER A 17 -22.89 -24.00 -19.92
CA SER A 17 -22.03 -23.03 -19.29
C SER A 17 -21.00 -23.84 -18.49
N ALA A 18 -19.80 -24.01 -19.03
CA ALA A 18 -18.68 -24.53 -18.25
C ALA A 18 -18.49 -23.57 -17.06
N PRO A 19 -18.44 -24.06 -15.82
CA PRO A 19 -18.09 -23.21 -14.69
C PRO A 19 -16.75 -22.54 -15.00
N HIS A 20 -16.74 -21.21 -15.03
CA HIS A 20 -15.52 -20.43 -15.16
C HIS A 20 -14.80 -20.55 -13.81
N ALA A 21 -13.85 -21.48 -13.74
CA ALA A 21 -13.00 -21.66 -12.58
C ALA A 21 -11.87 -20.63 -12.69
N GLU A 22 -12.12 -19.44 -12.15
CA GLU A 22 -11.12 -18.38 -12.01
C GLU A 22 -9.91 -18.94 -11.23
N ALA A 23 -8.74 -18.99 -11.86
CA ALA A 23 -7.55 -19.57 -11.23
C ALA A 23 -7.04 -18.66 -10.12
N LYS A 24 -7.02 -19.17 -8.89
CA LYS A 24 -6.55 -18.42 -7.75
C LYS A 24 -5.07 -18.63 -7.47
N LYS A 25 -4.37 -17.53 -7.22
CA LYS A 25 -3.01 -17.52 -6.69
C LYS A 25 -2.91 -18.26 -5.36
N PHE A 26 -1.68 -18.60 -4.93
CA PHE A 26 -1.42 -19.28 -3.67
C PHE A 26 -2.12 -18.59 -2.48
N GLY A 27 -2.86 -19.37 -1.69
CA GLY A 27 -3.70 -18.83 -0.61
C GLY A 27 -5.03 -18.23 -1.08
N GLY A 28 -5.45 -18.45 -2.32
CA GLY A 28 -6.80 -18.10 -2.76
C GLY A 28 -7.14 -16.61 -2.77
N GLY A 29 -6.13 -15.73 -2.65
CA GLY A 29 -6.32 -14.29 -2.42
C GLY A 29 -6.84 -13.94 -1.01
N LYS A 30 -6.71 -14.86 -0.05
CA LYS A 30 -7.12 -14.67 1.35
C LYS A 30 -5.91 -14.55 2.27
N SER A 31 -6.15 -13.98 3.44
CA SER A 31 -5.15 -13.91 4.51
C SER A 31 -5.30 -15.11 5.46
N PHE A 32 -4.17 -15.71 5.87
CA PHE A 32 -4.11 -16.89 6.74
C PHE A 32 -3.01 -16.78 7.80
N GLY A 33 -3.15 -17.54 8.88
CA GLY A 33 -2.13 -17.66 9.91
C GLY A 33 -1.85 -16.39 10.71
N LYS A 34 -0.61 -16.23 11.18
CA LYS A 34 -0.19 -15.10 12.01
C LYS A 34 -0.03 -13.83 11.16
N SER A 35 -0.45 -12.69 11.69
CA SER A 35 -0.29 -11.37 11.07
C SER A 35 0.55 -10.46 11.97
N PHE A 36 1.39 -9.61 11.35
CA PHE A 36 2.18 -8.60 12.05
C PHE A 36 2.04 -7.26 11.35
N LYS A 37 2.22 -6.17 12.12
CA LYS A 37 2.28 -4.82 11.58
C LYS A 37 3.56 -4.64 10.74
N THR A 38 3.39 -4.29 9.47
CA THR A 38 4.48 -4.14 8.48
C THR A 38 4.61 -2.74 7.91
N ALA A 39 3.66 -1.85 8.19
CA ALA A 39 3.74 -0.45 7.81
C ALA A 39 3.40 0.47 9.00
N PRO A 40 4.05 1.64 9.11
CA PRO A 40 3.69 2.64 10.10
C PRO A 40 2.25 3.12 9.85
N ALA A 41 1.49 3.32 10.92
CA ALA A 41 0.11 3.78 10.80
C ALA A 41 0.08 5.16 10.12
N PRO A 42 -0.82 5.42 9.14
CA PRO A 42 -0.95 6.75 8.56
C PRO A 42 -1.30 7.72 9.68
N LYS A 43 -0.45 8.74 9.87
CA LYS A 43 -0.67 9.77 10.89
C LYS A 43 -2.00 10.47 10.59
N GLN A 44 -3.05 10.13 11.34
CA GLN A 44 -4.26 10.93 11.37
C GLN A 44 -3.86 12.33 11.84
N LYS A 45 -4.02 13.33 10.98
CA LYS A 45 -3.92 14.74 11.38
C LYS A 45 -5.02 14.98 12.42
N GLN A 46 -4.66 14.96 13.71
CA GLN A 46 -5.56 15.40 14.77
C GLN A 46 -5.88 16.87 14.53
N GLN A 47 -7.13 17.14 14.14
CA GLN A 47 -7.64 18.49 14.06
C GLN A 47 -7.88 18.97 15.48
N ASN A 48 -7.01 19.89 15.92
CA ASN A 48 -6.96 20.41 17.27
C ASN A 48 -8.08 21.46 17.45
N THR A 49 -9.23 21.09 18.02
CA THR A 49 -10.32 22.02 18.32
C THR A 49 -10.15 22.61 19.73
N ASN A 50 -9.18 23.52 19.88
CA ASN A 50 -9.10 24.38 21.05
C ASN A 50 -9.79 25.72 20.74
N THR A 51 -11.02 25.89 21.22
CA THR A 51 -11.62 27.22 21.36
C THR A 51 -12.26 27.33 22.75
N ILE A 52 -11.49 27.85 23.70
CA ILE A 52 -11.98 28.38 24.97
C ILE A 52 -11.78 29.90 24.93
N GLY A 53 -12.90 30.63 25.04
CA GLY A 53 -13.00 31.89 25.75
C GLY A 53 -12.52 33.16 25.05
N LYS A 54 -13.45 33.91 24.44
CA LYS A 54 -13.55 35.35 24.65
C LYS A 54 -15.00 35.77 24.68
N GLN A 55 -15.39 36.25 25.86
CA GLN A 55 -16.65 36.87 26.21
C GLN A 55 -16.74 38.24 25.55
N ASP A 56 -17.77 38.47 24.75
CA ASP A 56 -18.35 39.81 24.68
C ASP A 56 -19.83 39.80 24.27
N THR A 57 -20.48 40.85 24.74
CA THR A 57 -21.92 41.04 24.89
C THR A 57 -22.67 41.33 23.58
N THR A 58 -23.87 40.75 23.42
CA THR A 58 -25.17 41.39 23.05
C THR A 58 -26.15 40.41 22.40
N LYS A 59 -27.42 40.50 22.83
CA LYS A 59 -28.61 39.77 22.35
C LYS A 59 -28.96 40.16 20.90
N SER A 60 -29.21 39.17 20.03
CA SER A 60 -30.43 39.13 19.18
C SER A 60 -30.57 37.82 18.39
N ALA A 61 -31.81 37.38 18.26
CA ALA A 61 -32.43 36.61 17.17
C ALA A 61 -31.96 35.18 16.80
N SER A 62 -32.87 34.24 17.08
CA SER A 62 -33.38 33.15 16.23
C SER A 62 -32.42 32.31 15.37
N GLY A 63 -32.46 30.98 15.56
CA GLY A 63 -32.12 30.05 14.48
C GLY A 63 -31.68 28.66 14.92
N LYS A 64 -32.63 27.76 15.20
CA LYS A 64 -32.38 26.31 15.18
C LYS A 64 -32.10 25.88 13.74
N LYS A 65 -30.85 25.60 13.36
CA LYS A 65 -30.53 24.70 12.22
C LYS A 65 -29.06 24.32 12.22
N GLY A 66 -28.79 23.06 12.55
CA GLY A 66 -27.43 22.52 12.54
C GLY A 66 -27.37 21.00 12.53
N LEU A 67 -28.29 20.32 11.83
CA LEU A 67 -28.16 18.87 11.60
C LEU A 67 -28.83 18.36 10.30
N MET A 68 -29.46 19.22 9.50
CA MET A 68 -30.24 18.84 8.31
C MET A 68 -29.71 19.49 7.04
N GLY A 69 -28.39 19.61 6.90
CA GLY A 69 -27.71 20.14 5.71
C GLY A 69 -27.04 19.07 4.84
N GLY A 70 -26.73 17.89 5.40
CA GLY A 70 -25.97 16.85 4.70
C GLY A 70 -26.81 15.92 3.82
N LEU A 71 -28.08 15.69 4.16
CA LEU A 71 -28.93 14.71 3.45
C LEU A 71 -29.61 15.29 2.19
N LEU A 72 -29.81 16.61 2.13
CA LEU A 72 -30.39 17.27 0.95
C LEU A 72 -29.35 17.66 -0.11
N GLY A 73 -28.07 17.79 0.26
CA GLY A 73 -26.98 17.99 -0.70
C GLY A 73 -26.71 16.75 -1.57
N GLY A 74 -26.90 15.55 -1.02
CA GLY A 74 -26.72 14.29 -1.75
C GLY A 74 -27.83 14.01 -2.77
N LEU A 75 -29.06 14.46 -2.52
CA LEU A 75 -30.19 14.27 -3.43
C LEU A 75 -30.21 15.27 -4.60
N LEU A 76 -29.62 16.47 -4.45
CA LEU A 76 -29.46 17.40 -5.57
C LEU A 76 -28.33 16.99 -6.51
N ALA A 77 -27.20 16.51 -5.99
CA ALA A 77 -26.12 15.98 -6.83
C ALA A 77 -26.49 14.64 -7.48
N GLY A 78 -27.18 13.75 -6.75
CA GLY A 78 -27.68 12.48 -7.29
C GLY A 78 -28.85 12.64 -8.26
N GLY A 79 -29.71 13.66 -8.09
CA GLY A 79 -30.82 13.96 -8.99
C GLY A 79 -30.39 14.49 -10.35
N LEU A 80 -29.30 15.26 -10.41
CA LEU A 80 -28.73 15.76 -11.67
C LEU A 80 -28.04 14.66 -12.49
N LEU A 81 -27.38 13.71 -11.83
CA LEU A 81 -26.76 12.55 -12.50
C LEU A 81 -27.82 11.55 -12.99
N ALA A 82 -28.91 11.36 -12.23
CA ALA A 82 -30.04 10.56 -12.68
C ALA A 82 -30.74 11.18 -13.90
N ALA A 83 -30.93 12.51 -13.91
CA ALA A 83 -31.52 13.22 -15.05
C ALA A 83 -30.63 13.19 -16.32
N LEU A 84 -29.30 13.12 -16.18
CA LEU A 84 -28.39 13.01 -17.32
C LEU A 84 -28.39 11.59 -17.93
N PHE A 85 -28.62 10.56 -17.12
CA PHE A 85 -28.68 9.16 -17.59
C PHE A 85 -30.08 8.73 -18.07
N SER A 86 -31.16 9.42 -17.67
CA SER A 86 -32.53 9.00 -17.93
C SER A 86 -33.26 9.77 -19.04
N GLY A 87 -32.59 10.60 -19.85
CA GLY A 87 -33.29 11.39 -20.87
C GLY A 87 -32.41 11.98 -21.98
N GLY A 88 -32.31 11.27 -23.11
CA GLY A 88 -32.34 11.87 -24.45
C GLY A 88 -31.20 12.81 -24.90
N ALA A 89 -30.05 12.84 -24.24
CA ALA A 89 -28.98 13.83 -24.54
C ALA A 89 -28.08 13.53 -25.75
N PHE A 90 -28.52 12.72 -26.72
CA PHE A 90 -27.75 12.40 -27.94
C PHE A 90 -28.43 12.89 -29.22
N GLU A 91 -29.09 14.04 -29.17
CA GLU A 91 -29.60 14.72 -30.36
C GLU A 91 -28.96 16.11 -30.51
N GLY A 92 -27.75 16.12 -31.08
CA GLY A 92 -27.04 17.33 -31.52
C GLY A 92 -26.27 18.07 -30.44
N ILE A 93 -25.07 18.57 -30.80
CA ILE A 93 -24.25 19.42 -29.93
C ILE A 93 -25.00 20.72 -29.68
N GLN A 94 -25.60 20.86 -28.50
CA GLN A 94 -26.26 22.09 -28.09
C GLN A 94 -25.22 23.12 -27.62
N PHE A 95 -25.58 24.40 -27.67
CA PHE A 95 -24.74 25.50 -27.19
C PHE A 95 -24.30 25.30 -25.72
N MET A 96 -25.09 24.59 -24.92
CA MET A 96 -24.74 24.21 -23.54
C MET A 96 -23.60 23.20 -23.45
N ASP A 97 -23.48 22.27 -24.40
CA ASP A 97 -22.39 21.29 -24.43
C ASP A 97 -21.05 21.97 -24.76
N ILE A 98 -21.08 23.00 -25.61
CA ILE A 98 -19.91 23.83 -25.91
C ILE A 98 -19.46 24.60 -24.67
N LEU A 99 -20.38 25.11 -23.85
CA LEU A 99 -20.04 25.80 -22.60
C LEU A 99 -19.45 24.85 -21.55
N ILE A 100 -19.99 23.63 -21.43
CA ILE A 100 -19.43 22.60 -20.54
C ILE A 100 -18.04 22.18 -21.02
N MET A 101 -17.87 21.94 -22.31
CA MET A 101 -16.58 21.58 -22.89
C MET A 101 -15.54 22.70 -22.74
N ALA A 102 -15.94 23.97 -22.92
CA ALA A 102 -15.09 25.13 -22.66
C ALA A 102 -14.70 25.26 -21.18
N GLY A 103 -15.61 24.94 -20.26
CA GLY A 103 -15.34 24.89 -18.82
C GLY A 103 -14.32 23.81 -18.45
N ILE A 104 -14.46 22.61 -19.02
CA ILE A 104 -13.51 21.50 -18.82
C ILE A 104 -12.13 21.88 -19.40
N ALA A 105 -12.08 22.44 -20.61
CA ALA A 105 -10.84 22.90 -21.23
C ALA A 105 -10.14 24.00 -20.42
N PHE A 106 -10.90 24.93 -19.81
CA PHE A 106 -10.35 25.98 -18.96
C PHE A 106 -9.73 25.42 -17.67
N ILE A 107 -10.37 24.43 -17.04
CA ILE A 107 -9.83 23.76 -15.84
C ILE A 107 -8.55 23.01 -16.20
N LEU A 108 -8.54 22.24 -17.30
CA LEU A 108 -7.34 21.53 -17.76
C LEU A 108 -6.19 22.49 -18.09
N PHE A 109 -6.46 23.60 -18.78
CA PHE A 109 -5.47 24.62 -19.09
C PHE A 109 -4.88 25.27 -17.84
N LYS A 110 -5.72 25.56 -16.83
CA LYS A 110 -5.29 26.17 -15.57
C LYS A 110 -4.40 25.23 -14.75
N VAL A 111 -4.70 23.93 -14.74
CA VAL A 111 -3.90 22.89 -14.07
C VAL A 111 -2.57 22.66 -14.79
N PHE A 112 -2.56 22.57 -16.12
CA PHE A 112 -1.31 22.42 -16.87
C PHE A 112 -0.40 23.64 -16.71
N ARG A 113 -0.96 24.85 -16.65
CA ARG A 113 -0.19 26.09 -16.44
C ARG A 113 0.41 26.18 -15.04
N SER A 114 -0.29 25.75 -13.98
CA SER A 114 0.27 25.73 -12.63
C SER A 114 1.38 24.67 -12.48
N MET A 115 1.23 23.54 -13.18
CA MET A 115 2.22 22.46 -13.17
C MET A 115 3.51 22.83 -13.93
N MET A 116 3.41 23.57 -15.05
CA MET A 116 4.60 24.13 -15.72
C MET A 116 5.27 25.26 -14.93
N ALA A 117 4.52 26.10 -14.21
CA ALA A 117 5.10 27.12 -13.34
C ALA A 117 5.85 26.51 -12.15
N ALA A 118 5.36 25.39 -11.59
CA ALA A 118 6.06 24.64 -10.56
C ALA A 118 7.35 23.96 -11.06
N LYS A 119 7.39 23.57 -12.35
CA LYS A 119 8.59 22.97 -12.98
C LYS A 119 9.65 24.01 -13.39
N ALA A 120 9.28 25.28 -13.55
CA ALA A 120 10.23 26.38 -13.80
C ALA A 120 10.87 26.96 -12.52
N GLY A 121 10.33 26.64 -11.34
CA GLY A 121 10.84 27.10 -10.03
C GLY A 121 12.05 26.33 -9.48
N SER A 122 12.44 25.21 -10.10
CA SER A 122 13.57 24.38 -9.66
C SER A 122 14.86 24.55 -10.48
N MET A 123 14.90 25.52 -11.41
CA MET A 123 16.04 25.78 -12.30
C MET A 123 16.43 27.26 -12.32
N ASN A 124 16.48 27.94 -11.18
CA ASN A 124 17.08 29.28 -11.13
C ASN A 124 17.71 29.67 -9.77
N GLN A 125 18.49 28.77 -9.19
CA GLN A 125 19.33 29.10 -8.04
C GLN A 125 20.79 28.74 -8.33
N ARG A 126 21.42 29.52 -9.21
CA ARG A 126 22.88 29.59 -9.41
C ARG A 126 23.24 30.69 -10.43
N GLN A 127 23.41 31.92 -9.94
CA GLN A 127 24.13 33.07 -10.52
C GLN A 127 23.88 34.23 -9.52
N GLY A 128 24.82 35.00 -8.97
CA GLY A 128 26.26 35.20 -9.19
C GLY A 128 26.55 36.68 -8.90
N ALA A 129 27.54 37.00 -8.04
CA ALA A 129 28.29 38.28 -7.93
C ALA A 129 29.25 38.13 -6.71
N ALA A 130 30.59 38.03 -6.77
CA ALA A 130 31.66 38.71 -7.50
C ALA A 130 32.08 40.10 -6.93
N TYR A 131 33.11 40.05 -6.06
CA TYR A 131 34.34 40.86 -6.00
C TYR A 131 34.33 42.39 -5.78
N ALA A 132 35.06 42.86 -4.73
CA ALA A 132 36.04 43.99 -4.68
C ALA A 132 36.06 44.72 -3.30
N GLY A 133 37.23 44.89 -2.66
CA GLY A 133 37.47 45.76 -1.47
C GLY A 133 37.97 47.17 -1.85
N PRO A 134 38.70 47.96 -1.00
CA PRO A 134 38.89 48.03 0.46
C PRO A 134 38.66 49.47 1.07
N GLN A 135 39.08 49.72 2.33
CA GLN A 135 39.08 50.97 3.17
C GLN A 135 37.83 51.21 4.05
N GLY A 136 37.90 51.63 5.32
CA GLY A 136 38.97 52.10 6.21
C GLY A 136 38.49 52.16 7.69
N GLN A 137 39.39 52.59 8.60
CA GLN A 137 39.32 52.69 10.08
C GLN A 137 37.94 52.99 10.72
N GLN A 138 37.61 52.58 11.96
CA GLN A 138 38.28 52.98 13.21
C GLN A 138 37.71 52.26 14.47
N ASP A 139 38.61 51.85 15.35
CA ASP A 139 38.56 51.78 16.84
C ASP A 139 37.35 51.23 17.62
N ALA A 140 37.56 50.11 18.34
CA ALA A 140 37.56 50.09 19.82
C ALA A 140 37.66 48.66 20.43
N GLN A 141 38.85 48.38 20.99
CA GLN A 141 39.23 47.52 22.13
C GLN A 141 38.91 46.00 22.24
N PRO A 142 39.89 45.18 22.71
CA PRO A 142 39.80 43.72 22.78
C PRO A 142 39.69 43.14 24.21
N SER A 143 39.21 41.90 24.35
CA SER A 143 39.61 41.02 25.46
C SER A 143 39.59 39.51 25.12
N PHE A 144 40.80 38.94 25.11
CA PHE A 144 41.27 37.64 25.63
C PHE A 144 40.43 36.37 25.39
N ARG A 145 40.90 35.45 24.51
CA ARG A 145 41.77 34.25 24.77
C ARG A 145 40.98 33.02 25.27
N ASP A 146 40.81 32.00 24.44
CA ASP A 146 41.75 30.88 24.16
C ASP A 146 41.67 29.79 25.25
N ASN A 147 41.21 28.59 24.90
CA ASN A 147 41.89 27.35 25.30
C ASN A 147 41.37 26.11 24.55
N GLN A 148 42.31 25.38 23.95
CA GLN A 148 42.17 23.96 23.67
C GLN A 148 42.18 23.14 24.97
N GLN A 149 41.74 21.88 24.94
CA GLN A 149 42.54 20.70 25.30
C GLN A 149 41.68 19.45 25.61
N TYR A 150 42.29 18.32 25.26
CA TYR A 150 41.91 16.91 25.31
C TYR A 150 41.32 16.34 26.63
N PHE A 151 40.81 15.10 26.49
CA PHE A 151 40.59 13.96 27.43
C PHE A 151 39.11 13.54 27.45
N GLN A 152 38.64 12.30 27.57
CA GLN A 152 39.17 10.92 27.65
C GLN A 152 37.92 10.03 27.55
N ALA A 153 38.04 8.82 26.99
CA ALA A 153 36.99 7.82 26.95
C ALA A 153 36.62 7.29 28.35
N ASP A 154 35.32 7.07 28.59
CA ASP A 154 34.84 5.97 29.44
C ASP A 154 33.38 5.61 29.10
N GLN A 155 33.07 4.33 29.24
CA GLN A 155 31.78 3.69 29.03
C GLN A 155 30.79 4.07 30.14
N ALA A 156 29.50 4.24 29.78
CA ALA A 156 28.42 3.88 30.70
C ALA A 156 27.09 3.67 29.97
N THR A 157 26.52 2.50 30.24
CA THR A 157 25.14 2.07 29.99
C THR A 157 24.10 3.06 30.50
N THR A 158 23.13 3.43 29.65
CA THR A 158 21.87 4.05 30.10
C THR A 158 20.68 3.50 29.33
N GLN A 159 19.80 2.82 30.07
CA GLN A 159 18.37 2.64 29.80
C GLN A 159 17.70 3.95 29.34
N PRO A 160 16.78 3.96 28.37
CA PRO A 160 15.98 5.14 28.08
C PRO A 160 14.79 5.22 29.05
N THR A 161 14.99 5.99 30.12
CA THR A 161 13.92 6.61 30.90
C THR A 161 13.13 7.55 30.01
N GLY A 162 11.80 7.41 30.00
CA GLY A 162 10.88 8.11 29.10
C GLY A 162 11.04 9.63 29.12
N GLY A 163 11.34 10.19 27.95
CA GLY A 163 11.29 11.62 27.66
C GLY A 163 10.02 11.94 26.86
N PHE A 164 9.19 12.85 27.39
CA PHE A 164 8.09 13.49 26.67
C PHE A 164 8.69 14.28 25.50
N GLY A 165 8.50 13.78 24.27
CA GLY A 165 9.05 14.38 23.06
C GLY A 165 9.74 13.40 22.10
N ALA A 166 9.53 12.09 22.24
CA ALA A 166 10.02 11.13 21.25
C ALA A 166 9.34 11.37 19.89
N ALA A 167 10.13 11.80 18.90
CA ALA A 167 9.77 11.70 17.50
C ALA A 167 9.31 10.26 17.24
N SER A 168 8.16 10.10 16.58
CA SER A 168 7.58 8.81 16.22
C SER A 168 8.65 7.95 15.56
N ALA A 169 9.27 7.05 16.32
CA ALA A 169 10.04 5.96 15.77
C ALA A 169 9.07 5.14 14.91
N ASP A 170 9.51 4.71 13.73
CA ASP A 170 8.75 3.76 12.93
C ASP A 170 8.40 2.57 13.82
N ASP A 171 7.09 2.35 14.00
CA ASP A 171 6.53 1.35 14.92
C ASP A 171 6.73 -0.10 14.39
N VAL A 172 7.57 -0.27 13.37
CA VAL A 172 7.86 -1.53 12.70
C VAL A 172 9.32 -1.89 12.96
N PRO A 173 9.61 -3.00 13.66
CA PRO A 173 10.99 -3.36 13.97
C PRO A 173 11.75 -3.84 12.73
N HIS A 174 13.03 -3.48 12.67
CA HIS A 174 14.02 -3.98 11.70
C HIS A 174 15.25 -4.55 12.43
N ASN A 175 14.99 -5.41 13.41
CA ASN A 175 15.99 -6.08 14.25
C ASN A 175 16.34 -7.47 13.68
N TYR A 176 17.32 -7.53 12.78
CA TYR A 176 17.72 -8.75 12.09
C TYR A 176 18.59 -9.67 12.97
N PRO A 177 18.46 -11.01 12.83
CA PRO A 177 19.34 -11.93 13.53
C PRO A 177 20.80 -11.77 13.08
N PRO A 178 21.79 -12.00 13.97
CA PRO A 178 23.20 -11.88 13.62
C PRO A 178 23.59 -12.75 12.42
N GLY A 179 24.34 -12.18 11.48
CA GLY A 179 24.80 -12.89 10.28
C GLY A 179 23.70 -13.17 9.24
N PHE A 180 22.53 -12.53 9.35
CA PHE A 180 21.49 -12.62 8.35
C PHE A 180 21.91 -11.99 7.02
N ASP A 181 22.04 -12.81 5.97
CA ASP A 181 22.27 -12.34 4.60
C ASP A 181 20.93 -12.00 3.93
N MET A 182 20.56 -10.73 4.02
CA MET A 182 19.31 -10.21 3.45
C MET A 182 19.22 -10.40 1.93
N GLN A 183 20.32 -10.21 1.19
CA GLN A 183 20.27 -10.27 -0.27
C GLN A 183 20.04 -11.71 -0.75
N SER A 184 20.79 -12.66 -0.19
CA SER A 184 20.59 -14.08 -0.50
C SER A 184 19.19 -14.55 -0.10
N PHE A 185 18.68 -14.06 1.04
CA PHE A 185 17.33 -14.39 1.51
C PHE A 185 16.23 -13.85 0.57
N ILE A 186 16.31 -12.59 0.15
CA ILE A 186 15.36 -11.99 -0.81
C ILE A 186 15.41 -12.75 -2.15
N ASN A 187 16.60 -13.08 -2.63
CA ASN A 187 16.77 -13.84 -3.87
C ASN A 187 16.10 -15.22 -3.79
N GLY A 188 16.33 -15.97 -2.70
CA GLY A 188 15.68 -17.26 -2.47
C GLY A 188 14.15 -17.13 -2.31
N SER A 189 13.67 -16.06 -1.69
CA SER A 189 12.24 -15.84 -1.46
C SER A 189 11.46 -15.64 -2.76
N ARG A 190 12.03 -14.96 -3.75
CA ARG A 190 11.43 -14.80 -5.09
C ARG A 190 11.30 -16.14 -5.81
N GLU A 191 12.23 -17.06 -5.61
CA GLU A 191 12.16 -18.40 -6.16
C GLU A 191 11.11 -19.25 -5.43
N HIS A 192 11.10 -19.22 -4.09
CA HIS A 192 10.11 -19.92 -3.29
C HIS A 192 8.67 -19.48 -3.59
N TYR A 193 8.46 -18.20 -3.92
CA TYR A 193 7.15 -17.73 -4.37
C TYR A 193 6.66 -18.49 -5.61
N ARG A 194 7.53 -18.64 -6.62
CA ARG A 194 7.21 -19.38 -7.85
C ARG A 194 7.00 -20.87 -7.60
N ILE A 195 7.83 -21.48 -6.76
CA ILE A 195 7.69 -22.89 -6.37
C ILE A 195 6.33 -23.13 -5.72
N LEU A 196 5.96 -22.30 -4.74
CA LEU A 196 4.69 -22.46 -4.02
C LEU A 196 3.48 -22.16 -4.91
N GLN A 197 3.57 -21.18 -5.80
CA GLN A 197 2.52 -20.95 -6.80
C GLN A 197 2.36 -22.15 -7.74
N GLY A 198 3.47 -22.72 -8.22
CA GLY A 198 3.47 -23.92 -9.05
C GLY A 198 2.88 -25.13 -8.32
N ALA A 199 3.25 -25.34 -7.06
CA ALA A 199 2.71 -26.40 -6.22
C ALA A 199 1.20 -26.22 -5.99
N TRP A 200 0.74 -24.99 -5.76
CA TRP A 200 -0.68 -24.65 -5.60
C TRP A 200 -1.49 -24.97 -6.86
N ASN A 201 -0.96 -24.56 -8.01
CA ASN A 201 -1.54 -24.81 -9.33
C ASN A 201 -1.84 -26.29 -9.55
N HIS A 202 -0.85 -27.15 -9.26
CA HIS A 202 -0.92 -28.59 -9.47
C HIS A 202 -1.40 -29.38 -8.24
N ASN A 203 -1.91 -28.71 -7.20
CA ASN A 203 -2.38 -29.33 -5.96
C ASN A 203 -1.33 -30.23 -5.26
N GLN A 204 -0.05 -29.86 -5.33
CA GLN A 204 1.08 -30.55 -4.69
C GLN A 204 1.24 -30.09 -3.23
N LEU A 205 0.26 -30.44 -2.40
CA LEU A 205 0.20 -30.01 -1.00
C LEU A 205 1.41 -30.49 -0.19
N GLU A 206 1.96 -31.66 -0.52
CA GLU A 206 3.20 -32.20 0.07
C GLU A 206 4.39 -31.26 -0.10
N THR A 207 4.51 -30.59 -1.26
CA THR A 207 5.58 -29.60 -1.48
C THR A 207 5.34 -28.37 -0.62
N ILE A 208 4.09 -27.90 -0.51
CA ILE A 208 3.73 -26.74 0.31
C ILE A 208 4.05 -26.99 1.79
N GLN A 209 3.83 -28.21 2.28
CA GLN A 209 4.05 -28.60 3.67
C GLN A 209 5.50 -28.35 4.15
N GLU A 210 6.49 -28.42 3.25
CA GLU A 210 7.90 -28.18 3.59
C GLU A 210 8.22 -26.71 3.90
N TYR A 211 7.41 -25.77 3.39
CA TYR A 211 7.66 -24.33 3.49
C TYR A 211 6.83 -23.63 4.56
N VAL A 212 5.74 -24.25 5.00
CA VAL A 212 4.75 -23.59 5.87
C VAL A 212 4.69 -24.27 7.23
N SER A 213 4.22 -23.55 8.25
CA SER A 213 3.92 -24.15 9.55
C SER A 213 2.75 -25.12 9.44
N ILE A 214 2.70 -26.11 10.32
CA ILE A 214 1.61 -27.11 10.34
C ILE A 214 0.23 -26.47 10.46
N SER A 215 0.10 -25.39 11.24
CA SER A 215 -1.17 -24.68 11.36
C SER A 215 -1.58 -24.04 10.04
N LEU A 216 -0.64 -23.36 9.36
CA LEU A 216 -0.90 -22.71 8.08
C LEU A 216 -1.17 -23.73 6.96
N TYR A 217 -0.45 -24.87 6.99
CA TYR A 217 -0.69 -25.98 6.08
C TYR A 217 -2.14 -26.44 6.13
N ASN A 218 -2.67 -26.69 7.33
CA ASN A 218 -4.04 -27.15 7.48
C ASN A 218 -5.05 -26.14 6.91
N ASP A 219 -4.84 -24.83 7.13
CA ASP A 219 -5.70 -23.79 6.56
C ASP A 219 -5.64 -23.80 5.03
N LEU A 220 -4.44 -23.93 4.45
CA LEU A 220 -4.23 -23.98 3.00
C LEU A 220 -4.82 -25.23 2.35
N VAL A 221 -4.78 -26.39 3.02
CA VAL A 221 -5.43 -27.63 2.56
C VAL A 221 -6.94 -27.43 2.47
N GLN A 222 -7.54 -26.81 3.49
CA GLN A 222 -8.98 -26.52 3.48
C GLN A 222 -9.32 -25.53 2.36
N GLU A 223 -8.53 -24.46 2.19
CA GLU A 223 -8.74 -23.49 1.11
C GLU A 223 -8.63 -24.16 -0.26
N ARG A 224 -7.59 -24.97 -0.49
CA ARG A 224 -7.38 -25.64 -1.78
C ARG A 224 -8.51 -26.60 -2.13
N ALA A 225 -9.11 -27.25 -1.12
CA ALA A 225 -10.27 -28.11 -1.28
C ALA A 225 -11.55 -27.36 -1.68
N THR A 226 -11.62 -26.04 -1.49
CA THR A 226 -12.74 -25.21 -1.99
C THR A 226 -12.60 -24.84 -3.46
N LEU A 227 -11.40 -25.03 -4.05
CA LEU A 227 -11.12 -24.70 -5.43
C LEU A 227 -11.27 -25.95 -6.30
N GLU A 228 -12.07 -25.83 -7.37
CA GLU A 228 -12.26 -26.91 -8.33
C GLU A 228 -11.15 -26.89 -9.40
N GLY A 229 -10.73 -28.08 -9.83
CA GLY A 229 -9.74 -28.23 -10.91
C GLY A 229 -8.32 -27.80 -10.55
N GLU A 230 -7.45 -27.78 -11.56
CA GLU A 230 -6.11 -27.20 -11.47
C GLU A 230 -6.22 -25.67 -11.47
N GLN A 231 -5.26 -24.99 -10.85
CA GLN A 231 -5.14 -23.54 -11.00
C GLN A 231 -4.06 -23.24 -12.04
N HIS A 232 -4.21 -22.14 -12.76
CA HIS A 232 -3.38 -21.79 -13.90
C HIS A 232 -2.75 -20.41 -13.75
N THR A 233 -2.33 -20.07 -12.53
CA THR A 233 -1.69 -18.79 -12.23
C THR A 233 -0.22 -18.79 -12.66
N ASP A 234 0.12 -18.00 -13.67
CA ASP A 234 1.49 -17.78 -14.16
C ASP A 234 2.09 -16.50 -13.57
N VAL A 235 3.17 -16.63 -12.80
CA VAL A 235 3.90 -15.47 -12.27
C VAL A 235 4.75 -14.83 -13.37
N MET A 236 4.36 -13.64 -13.84
CA MET A 236 5.10 -12.93 -14.89
C MET A 236 6.39 -12.34 -14.34
N TYR A 237 6.29 -11.62 -13.23
CA TYR A 237 7.42 -11.13 -12.45
C TYR A 237 7.02 -10.99 -10.99
N VAL A 238 8.00 -11.17 -10.10
CA VAL A 238 7.82 -10.97 -8.66
C VAL A 238 9.14 -10.45 -8.08
N ASP A 239 9.01 -9.41 -7.28
CA ASP A 239 10.06 -8.85 -6.44
C ASP A 239 9.69 -9.01 -4.96
N ALA A 240 10.67 -8.90 -4.07
CA ALA A 240 10.46 -9.06 -2.63
C ALA A 240 11.30 -8.08 -1.82
N GLU A 241 10.69 -7.54 -0.75
CA GLU A 241 11.35 -6.66 0.22
C GLU A 241 11.09 -7.14 1.64
N VAL A 242 12.08 -7.02 2.54
CA VAL A 242 11.86 -7.25 3.97
C VAL A 242 11.26 -6.00 4.60
N VAL A 243 9.98 -6.08 4.97
CA VAL A 243 9.22 -4.96 5.55
C VAL A 243 9.14 -5.00 7.07
N ARG A 244 9.54 -6.11 7.70
CA ARG A 244 9.71 -6.23 9.15
C ARG A 244 10.76 -7.30 9.46
N ALA A 245 11.59 -7.04 10.46
CA ALA A 245 12.45 -8.04 11.05
C ALA A 245 12.47 -7.90 12.57
N ASP A 246 12.37 -9.02 13.27
CA ASP A 246 12.50 -9.05 14.72
C ASP A 246 13.08 -10.39 15.16
N HIS A 247 13.84 -10.41 16.24
CA HIS A 247 14.35 -11.66 16.80
C HIS A 247 14.60 -11.53 18.31
N ASP A 248 14.47 -12.67 18.98
CA ASP A 248 14.80 -12.84 20.39
C ASP A 248 15.76 -14.04 20.58
N ALA A 249 15.94 -14.52 21.81
CA ALA A 249 16.85 -15.63 22.10
C ALA A 249 16.39 -16.99 21.50
N ASN A 250 15.10 -17.15 21.21
CA ASN A 250 14.49 -18.41 20.85
C ASN A 250 13.99 -18.44 19.41
N ARG A 251 13.65 -17.29 18.82
CA ARG A 251 13.07 -17.21 17.47
C ARG A 251 13.50 -15.96 16.73
N ALA A 252 13.56 -16.10 15.41
CA ALA A 252 13.63 -14.98 14.49
C ALA A 252 12.35 -14.92 13.65
N GLN A 253 11.87 -13.72 13.36
CA GLN A 253 10.67 -13.46 12.58
C GLN A 253 10.95 -12.42 11.51
N LEU A 254 10.45 -12.68 10.30
CA LEU A 254 10.56 -11.77 9.16
C LEU A 254 9.19 -11.59 8.50
N SER A 255 8.94 -10.42 7.95
CA SER A 255 7.84 -10.21 7.01
C SER A 255 8.40 -9.78 5.66
N LEU A 256 8.00 -10.48 4.62
CA LEU A 256 8.35 -10.18 3.23
C LEU A 256 7.14 -9.60 2.53
N GLN A 257 7.29 -8.45 1.88
CA GLN A 257 6.31 -7.93 0.94
C GLN A 257 6.72 -8.33 -0.47
N PHE A 258 5.83 -9.06 -1.14
CA PHE A 258 5.95 -9.38 -2.55
C PHE A 258 5.21 -8.35 -3.38
N SER A 259 5.85 -7.89 -4.45
CA SER A 259 5.22 -7.04 -5.45
C SER A 259 5.48 -7.59 -6.85
N GLY A 260 4.48 -7.55 -7.72
CA GLY A 260 4.62 -8.25 -8.99
C GLY A 260 3.36 -8.25 -9.83
N ARG A 261 3.33 -9.15 -10.81
CA ARG A 261 2.16 -9.42 -11.64
C ARG A 261 2.06 -10.90 -11.96
N TYR A 262 0.85 -11.44 -11.93
CA TYR A 262 0.54 -12.75 -12.45
C TYR A 262 -0.55 -12.66 -13.51
N ARG A 263 -0.72 -13.77 -14.22
CA ARG A 263 -1.80 -13.93 -15.20
C ARG A 263 -2.46 -15.30 -15.02
N ASP A 264 -3.78 -15.36 -15.13
CA ASP A 264 -4.49 -16.62 -15.36
C ASP A 264 -4.22 -17.08 -16.80
N ALA A 265 -3.56 -18.23 -16.99
CA ALA A 265 -3.20 -18.74 -18.32
C ALA A 265 -4.40 -19.21 -19.15
N VAL A 266 -5.55 -19.50 -18.51
CA VAL A 266 -6.78 -19.92 -19.18
C VAL A 266 -7.63 -18.71 -19.53
N GLU A 267 -7.85 -17.80 -18.57
CA GLU A 267 -8.72 -16.63 -18.77
C GLU A 267 -7.97 -15.43 -19.38
N GLY A 268 -6.64 -15.41 -19.29
CA GLY A 268 -5.79 -14.33 -19.79
C GLY A 268 -5.83 -13.06 -18.93
N ILE A 269 -6.44 -13.12 -17.74
CA ILE A 269 -6.60 -11.99 -16.83
C ILE A 269 -5.28 -11.74 -16.10
N GLU A 270 -4.79 -10.50 -16.11
CA GLU A 270 -3.60 -10.08 -15.38
C GLU A 270 -3.98 -9.34 -14.10
N GLU A 271 -3.31 -9.68 -12.99
CA GLU A 271 -3.54 -9.07 -11.68
C GLU A 271 -2.20 -8.82 -10.96
N ASP A 272 -2.21 -7.83 -10.07
CA ASP A 272 -1.03 -7.45 -9.31
C ASP A 272 -0.80 -8.41 -8.12
N ILE A 273 0.49 -8.68 -7.81
CA ILE A 273 0.91 -9.37 -6.59
C ILE A 273 1.20 -8.30 -5.55
N THR A 274 0.57 -8.40 -4.38
CA THR A 274 0.76 -7.50 -3.23
C THR A 274 0.90 -8.25 -1.90
N ASP A 275 1.26 -9.52 -1.98
CA ASP A 275 1.19 -10.44 -0.84
C ASP A 275 2.24 -10.10 0.23
N ILE A 276 1.91 -10.29 1.50
CA ILE A 276 2.87 -10.24 2.61
C ILE A 276 2.96 -11.60 3.27
N TRP A 277 4.15 -12.18 3.30
CA TRP A 277 4.39 -13.45 3.98
C TRP A 277 5.14 -13.22 5.27
N HIS A 278 4.69 -13.88 6.33
CA HIS A 278 5.33 -13.86 7.63
C HIS A 278 6.06 -15.17 7.85
N LEU A 279 7.34 -15.10 8.18
CA LEU A 279 8.21 -16.24 8.37
C LEU A 279 8.73 -16.26 9.80
N GLU A 280 8.93 -17.47 10.33
CA GLU A 280 9.51 -17.72 11.64
C GLU A 280 10.59 -18.79 11.50
N ARG A 281 11.67 -18.62 12.27
CA ARG A 281 12.75 -19.60 12.40
C ARG A 281 13.02 -19.83 13.88
N ASP A 282 13.08 -21.09 14.27
CA ASP A 282 13.47 -21.50 15.61
C ASP A 282 15.00 -21.37 15.77
N LEU A 283 15.45 -20.53 16.69
CA LEU A 283 16.87 -20.31 16.97
C LEU A 283 17.42 -21.28 18.01
N THR A 284 16.57 -22.06 18.68
CA THR A 284 16.99 -23.10 19.62
C THR A 284 17.48 -24.36 18.92
N GLN A 285 17.13 -24.55 17.64
CA GLN A 285 17.51 -25.69 16.82
C GLN A 285 18.60 -25.31 15.81
N PRO A 286 19.70 -26.07 15.72
CA PRO A 286 20.73 -25.81 14.74
C PRO A 286 20.17 -26.01 13.32
N ASN A 287 20.45 -25.06 12.43
CA ASN A 287 20.02 -25.11 11.02
C ASN A 287 18.50 -25.24 10.81
N ALA A 288 17.68 -24.78 11.74
CA ALA A 288 16.22 -24.75 11.54
C ALA A 288 15.86 -23.98 10.27
N PRO A 289 14.88 -24.45 9.47
CA PRO A 289 14.41 -23.74 8.29
C PRO A 289 13.61 -22.49 8.68
N TRP A 290 13.45 -21.57 7.72
CA TRP A 290 12.44 -20.53 7.80
C TRP A 290 11.11 -21.10 7.32
N LEU A 291 10.09 -21.05 8.16
CA LEU A 291 8.74 -21.50 7.82
C LEU A 291 7.79 -20.33 7.71
N ILE A 292 6.93 -20.33 6.70
CA ILE A 292 5.85 -19.37 6.54
C ILE A 292 4.78 -19.69 7.59
N ILE A 293 4.49 -18.72 8.45
CA ILE A 293 3.52 -18.81 9.55
C ILE A 293 2.25 -18.00 9.29
N GLY A 294 2.24 -17.17 8.25
CA GLY A 294 1.06 -16.47 7.79
C GLY A 294 1.25 -15.78 6.45
N ILE A 295 0.14 -15.52 5.78
CA ILE A 295 0.04 -14.90 4.45
C ILE A 295 -1.01 -13.80 4.55
N GLN A 296 -0.75 -12.66 3.94
CA GLN A 296 -1.73 -11.60 3.72
C GLN A 296 -1.80 -11.31 2.23
N ALA A 297 -3.01 -11.17 1.71
CA ALA A 297 -3.29 -10.91 0.29
C ALA A 297 -3.99 -9.55 0.14
#